data_AF-A0A2E7RRZ7-F1
#
_entry.id   AF-A0A2E7RRZ7-F1
#
_cell.length_a   1.000
_cell.length_b   1.000
_cell.length_c   1.000
_cell.angle_alpha   90.00
_cell.angle_beta   90.00
_cell.angle_gamma   90.00
#
_symmetry.space_group_name_H-M   'P 1'
#
loop_
_entity.id
_entity.type
_entity.pdbx_description
1 polymer ?
#
loop_
_entity_poly.entity_id
_entity_poly.type
_entity_poly.pdbx_seq_one_letter_code
_entity_poly.pdbx_strand_id
1 'polypeptide(L)'
;MNKIYGIIAIFAFAGLLIPTYAIQVEAASGLDYMLTIAENAKRYVKSNIDQMDNNNTQDWKNRQAVLEIYDKSAYEIDQLSDAIENGDVKSAREHFISAMGNLKQISQMLNQIAENKAADAALPDHSQIIKRYEMNYQKLRQISDKLGANIDFSEMESLLSLAKQNSQRGESDKTKQAIDQIALKGIQIYKTLQTINEENKIIRAQALAERYVDRINSLIVQAKTSGLLDYVEKLENTKTQLVSSNSTSQISKNIRIVITIHNDIKEINKNNLEQIEVDDIRLSQTQRITSELNQLDTRAKLLHSDAQESNKALYYVEKALAIIDNVRNNLDSPESKINANIKQIERLLEAAEKIVQEST
;
A
#
# COMPACT_ATOMS: atom_id res chain seq x y z
N MET A 1 -39.60 8.79 -28.66
CA MET A 1 -39.16 9.59 -27.50
C MET A 1 -37.64 9.70 -27.49
N ASN A 2 -37.14 10.91 -27.77
CA ASN A 2 -35.82 11.55 -27.54
C ASN A 2 -34.60 10.66 -27.23
N LYS A 3 -33.93 10.09 -28.26
CA LYS A 3 -32.86 9.10 -28.06
C LYS A 3 -31.46 9.45 -28.60
N ILE A 4 -31.27 10.55 -29.31
CA ILE A 4 -30.01 10.80 -30.04
C ILE A 4 -28.97 11.61 -29.24
N TYR A 5 -29.38 12.36 -28.22
CA TYR A 5 -28.51 13.39 -27.62
C TYR A 5 -27.73 12.96 -26.37
N GLY A 6 -27.77 11.66 -26.02
CA GLY A 6 -26.99 11.09 -24.90
C GLY A 6 -25.48 11.00 -25.18
N ILE A 7 -25.06 11.20 -26.43
CA ILE A 7 -23.66 11.07 -26.87
C ILE A 7 -22.72 12.07 -26.18
N ILE A 8 -23.17 13.30 -25.89
CA ILE A 8 -22.33 14.34 -25.26
C ILE A 8 -22.24 14.14 -23.73
N ALA A 9 -23.27 13.54 -23.12
CA ALA A 9 -23.35 13.36 -21.67
C ALA A 9 -22.49 12.21 -21.11
N ILE A 10 -22.07 11.25 -21.95
CA ILE A 10 -21.25 10.10 -21.52
C ILE A 10 -19.76 10.49 -21.37
N PHE A 11 -19.29 11.46 -22.14
CA PHE A 11 -17.90 11.95 -22.04
C PHE A 11 -17.66 12.98 -20.93
N ALA A 12 -18.73 13.49 -20.31
CA ALA A 12 -18.60 14.54 -19.31
C ALA A 12 -17.90 14.08 -18.01
N PHE A 13 -17.92 12.79 -17.64
CA PHE A 13 -17.34 12.32 -16.37
C PHE A 13 -16.38 11.12 -16.45
N ALA A 14 -16.24 10.45 -17.60
CA ALA A 14 -15.31 9.31 -17.71
C ALA A 14 -13.84 9.70 -17.47
N GLY A 15 -13.51 10.99 -17.55
CA GLY A 15 -12.18 11.54 -17.27
C GLY A 15 -11.87 11.89 -15.81
N LEU A 16 -12.77 11.67 -14.83
CA LEU A 16 -12.49 12.02 -13.42
C LEU A 16 -11.88 10.89 -12.58
N LEU A 17 -11.30 9.86 -13.21
CA LEU A 17 -10.65 8.77 -12.50
C LEU A 17 -9.15 8.98 -12.42
N ILE A 18 -8.74 9.73 -11.42
CA ILE A 18 -7.51 9.38 -10.72
C ILE A 18 -7.91 9.22 -9.25
N PRO A 19 -7.92 8.00 -8.68
CA PRO A 19 -7.80 7.86 -7.25
C PRO A 19 -6.46 8.47 -6.85
N THR A 20 -6.51 9.64 -6.20
CA THR A 20 -5.38 10.27 -5.55
C THR A 20 -5.08 9.52 -4.25
N TYR A 21 -4.61 8.28 -4.33
CA TYR A 21 -3.98 7.61 -3.21
C TYR A 21 -2.82 6.76 -3.73
N ALA A 22 -1.67 6.88 -3.06
CA ALA A 22 -0.59 5.93 -3.22
C ALA A 22 -1.06 4.59 -2.67
N ILE A 23 -1.46 3.68 -3.56
CA ILE A 23 -1.80 2.32 -3.18
C ILE A 23 -1.18 1.40 -4.24
N GLN A 24 -0.13 0.69 -3.83
CA GLN A 24 0.38 -0.52 -4.50
C GLN A 24 -0.57 -1.72 -4.34
N VAL A 25 -1.77 -1.53 -3.79
CA VAL A 25 -2.86 -2.51 -3.79
C VAL A 25 -3.72 -2.27 -5.06
N GLU A 26 -3.48 -3.15 -6.03
CA GLU A 26 -4.25 -3.39 -7.25
C GLU A 26 -4.34 -2.25 -8.25
N ALA A 27 -3.27 -2.09 -9.05
CA ALA A 27 -3.36 -1.53 -10.40
C ALA A 27 -4.48 -2.19 -11.24
N ALA A 28 -4.83 -3.45 -10.95
CA ALA A 28 -5.96 -4.18 -11.50
C ALA A 28 -7.31 -3.44 -11.32
N SER A 29 -7.59 -2.93 -10.12
CA SER A 29 -8.87 -2.27 -9.82
C SER A 29 -9.16 -1.01 -10.67
N GLY A 30 -8.11 -0.26 -11.03
CA GLY A 30 -8.24 0.91 -11.91
C GLY A 30 -8.38 0.55 -13.39
N LEU A 31 -7.79 -0.57 -13.78
CA LEU A 31 -7.84 -1.10 -15.15
C LEU A 31 -9.19 -1.78 -15.45
N ASP A 32 -9.72 -2.57 -14.52
CA ASP A 32 -11.05 -3.20 -14.64
C ASP A 32 -12.17 -2.16 -14.79
N TYR A 33 -12.00 -1.00 -14.14
CA TYR A 33 -12.91 0.12 -14.30
C TYR A 33 -12.81 0.74 -15.70
N MET A 34 -11.61 0.86 -16.28
CA MET A 34 -11.42 1.31 -17.66
C MET A 34 -12.11 0.38 -18.66
N LEU A 35 -11.95 -0.93 -18.49
CA LEU A 35 -12.63 -1.93 -19.30
C LEU A 35 -14.16 -1.80 -19.20
N THR A 36 -14.68 -1.63 -17.98
CA THR A 36 -16.12 -1.40 -17.74
C THR A 36 -16.64 -0.16 -18.47
N ILE A 37 -15.90 0.94 -18.46
CA ILE A 37 -16.28 2.15 -19.22
C ILE A 37 -16.31 1.85 -20.72
N ALA A 38 -15.27 1.23 -21.25
CA ALA A 38 -15.13 0.98 -22.68
C ALA A 38 -16.24 0.07 -23.19
N GLU A 39 -16.56 -0.99 -22.44
CA GLU A 39 -17.69 -1.89 -22.72
C GLU A 39 -19.04 -1.16 -22.71
N ASN A 40 -19.27 -0.27 -21.75
CA ASN A 40 -20.48 0.56 -21.72
C ASN A 40 -20.57 1.51 -22.92
N ALA A 41 -19.46 2.14 -23.30
CA ALA A 41 -19.40 3.02 -24.46
C ALA A 41 -19.62 2.25 -25.77
N LYS A 42 -19.02 1.05 -25.92
CA LYS A 42 -19.24 0.12 -27.03
C LYS A 42 -20.73 -0.23 -27.17
N ARG A 43 -21.37 -0.71 -26.09
CA ARG A 43 -22.80 -1.04 -26.08
C ARG A 43 -23.68 0.14 -26.47
N TYR A 44 -23.36 1.33 -25.96
CA TYR A 44 -24.13 2.53 -26.26
C TYR A 44 -24.01 2.94 -27.74
N VAL A 45 -22.80 2.99 -28.28
CA VAL A 45 -22.56 3.28 -29.69
C VAL A 45 -23.24 2.24 -30.58
N LYS A 46 -23.15 0.96 -30.24
CA LYS A 46 -23.85 -0.12 -30.97
C LYS A 46 -25.35 0.09 -31.03
N SER A 47 -25.97 0.41 -29.89
CA SER A 47 -27.40 0.72 -29.83
C SER A 47 -27.80 1.87 -30.76
N ASN A 48 -26.95 2.91 -30.87
CA ASN A 48 -27.21 4.03 -31.78
C ASN A 48 -27.06 3.63 -33.25
N ILE A 49 -26.05 2.81 -33.59
CA ILE A 49 -25.89 2.25 -34.94
C ILE A 49 -27.12 1.42 -35.32
N ASP A 50 -27.56 0.51 -34.44
CA ASP A 50 -28.71 -0.36 -34.68
C ASP A 50 -30.01 0.44 -34.85
N GLN A 51 -30.17 1.53 -34.09
CA GLN A 51 -31.30 2.44 -34.28
C GLN A 51 -31.25 3.17 -35.62
N MET A 52 -30.07 3.55 -36.11
CA MET A 52 -29.94 4.16 -37.44
C MET A 52 -30.28 3.17 -38.55
N ASP A 53 -29.85 1.92 -38.42
CA ASP A 53 -30.14 0.84 -39.38
C ASP A 53 -31.64 0.50 -39.41
N ASN A 54 -32.31 0.49 -38.25
CA ASN A 54 -33.74 0.16 -38.15
C ASN A 54 -34.68 1.26 -38.67
N ASN A 55 -34.24 2.52 -38.77
CA ASN A 55 -35.10 3.64 -39.20
C ASN A 55 -35.23 3.77 -40.74
N ASN A 56 -34.81 2.75 -41.49
CA ASN A 56 -35.03 2.56 -42.94
C ASN A 56 -34.68 3.77 -43.82
N THR A 57 -33.72 4.58 -43.39
CA THR A 57 -33.15 5.63 -44.22
C THR A 57 -32.07 5.04 -45.10
N GLN A 58 -32.33 5.05 -46.40
CA GLN A 58 -31.38 4.90 -47.52
C GLN A 58 -29.93 5.07 -47.06
N ASP A 59 -29.08 4.05 -47.28
CA ASP A 59 -27.63 3.99 -47.00
C ASP A 59 -27.08 5.34 -46.54
N TRP A 60 -27.03 5.54 -45.22
CA TRP A 60 -26.45 6.76 -44.72
C TRP A 60 -24.97 6.74 -45.14
N LYS A 61 -24.56 7.78 -45.87
CA LYS A 61 -23.37 7.86 -46.75
C LYS A 61 -22.03 7.35 -46.14
N ASN A 62 -21.97 7.18 -44.82
CA ASN A 62 -20.80 6.76 -44.07
C ASN A 62 -21.01 5.46 -43.25
N ARG A 63 -22.03 4.66 -43.56
CA ARG A 63 -22.40 3.46 -42.79
C ARG A 63 -21.24 2.50 -42.63
N GLN A 64 -20.62 2.16 -43.75
CA GLN A 64 -19.47 1.26 -43.77
C GLN A 64 -18.31 1.80 -42.94
N ALA A 65 -17.99 3.09 -43.07
CA ALA A 65 -16.92 3.72 -42.31
C ALA A 65 -17.18 3.70 -40.79
N VAL A 66 -18.43 3.85 -40.35
CA VAL A 66 -18.77 3.74 -38.92
C VAL A 66 -18.70 2.30 -38.42
N LEU A 67 -19.14 1.33 -39.20
CA LEU A 67 -19.01 -0.08 -38.84
C LEU A 67 -17.52 -0.48 -38.72
N GLU A 68 -16.68 -0.03 -39.64
CA GLU A 68 -15.23 -0.26 -39.58
C GLU A 68 -14.57 0.37 -38.34
N ILE A 69 -14.91 1.62 -38.01
CA ILE A 69 -14.40 2.27 -36.80
C ILE A 69 -14.95 1.57 -35.54
N TYR A 70 -16.19 1.06 -35.59
CA TYR A 70 -16.81 0.32 -34.49
C TYR A 70 -16.09 -1.01 -34.25
N ASP A 71 -15.86 -1.79 -35.30
CA ASP A 71 -15.14 -3.06 -35.22
C ASP A 71 -13.70 -2.86 -34.73
N LYS A 72 -13.03 -1.80 -35.20
CA LYS A 72 -11.72 -1.40 -34.68
C LYS A 72 -11.78 -1.05 -33.19
N SER A 73 -12.80 -0.32 -32.75
CA SER A 73 -12.97 0.01 -31.33
C SER A 73 -13.28 -1.23 -30.48
N ALA A 74 -14.03 -2.19 -31.00
CA ALA A 74 -14.31 -3.45 -30.31
C ALA A 74 -13.02 -4.26 -30.15
N TYR A 75 -12.23 -4.38 -31.21
CA TYR A 75 -10.92 -5.04 -31.18
C TYR A 75 -9.98 -4.40 -30.14
N GLU A 76 -9.90 -3.07 -30.09
CA GLU A 76 -9.08 -2.37 -29.09
C GLU A 76 -9.59 -2.58 -27.65
N ILE A 77 -10.89 -2.81 -27.45
CA ILE A 77 -11.46 -3.15 -26.14
C ILE A 77 -11.11 -4.59 -25.74
N ASP A 78 -11.08 -5.50 -26.71
CA ASP A 78 -10.63 -6.87 -26.47
C ASP A 78 -9.13 -6.88 -26.12
N GLN A 79 -8.30 -6.13 -26.85
CA GLN A 79 -6.88 -5.95 -26.52
C GLN A 79 -6.65 -5.24 -25.19
N LEU A 80 -7.51 -4.30 -24.81
CA LEU A 80 -7.53 -3.74 -23.46
C LEU A 80 -7.74 -4.84 -22.42
N SER A 81 -8.77 -5.69 -22.59
CA SER A 81 -9.04 -6.81 -21.67
C SER A 81 -7.83 -7.75 -21.56
N ASP A 82 -7.26 -8.15 -22.70
CA ASP A 82 -6.08 -9.02 -22.75
C ASP A 82 -4.88 -8.40 -22.03
N ALA A 83 -4.62 -7.11 -22.24
CA ALA A 83 -3.53 -6.40 -21.58
C ALA A 83 -3.74 -6.31 -20.06
N ILE A 84 -4.99 -6.19 -19.60
CA ILE A 84 -5.33 -6.20 -18.17
C ILE A 84 -5.08 -7.58 -17.56
N GLU A 85 -5.56 -8.65 -18.21
CA GLU A 85 -5.36 -10.03 -17.77
C GLU A 85 -3.87 -10.38 -17.67
N ASN A 86 -3.06 -9.86 -18.60
CA ASN A 86 -1.62 -10.06 -18.63
C ASN A 86 -0.83 -9.07 -17.74
N GLY A 87 -1.51 -8.13 -17.06
CA GLY A 87 -0.87 -7.13 -16.19
C GLY A 87 -0.06 -6.05 -16.93
N ASP A 88 -0.21 -5.92 -18.24
CA ASP A 88 0.46 -4.90 -19.05
C ASP A 88 -0.27 -3.55 -18.97
N VAL A 89 0.03 -2.81 -17.90
CA VAL A 89 -0.57 -1.50 -17.59
C VAL A 89 -0.37 -0.48 -18.72
N LYS A 90 0.75 -0.54 -19.45
CA LYS A 90 1.06 0.45 -20.49
C LYS A 90 0.16 0.20 -21.70
N SER A 91 0.16 -1.04 -22.21
CA SER A 91 -0.64 -1.43 -23.37
C SER A 91 -2.14 -1.28 -23.07
N ALA A 92 -2.59 -1.66 -21.87
CA ALA A 92 -3.99 -1.45 -21.46
C ALA A 92 -4.41 0.02 -21.60
N ARG A 93 -3.59 0.98 -21.15
CA ARG A 93 -3.92 2.41 -21.29
C ARG A 93 -3.94 2.88 -22.74
N GLU A 94 -3.02 2.39 -23.57
CA GLU A 94 -2.96 2.74 -24.99
C GLU A 94 -4.20 2.24 -25.74
N HIS A 95 -4.57 0.97 -25.52
CA HIS A 95 -5.78 0.37 -26.09
C HIS A 95 -7.06 1.07 -25.62
N PHE A 96 -7.17 1.42 -24.34
CA PHE A 96 -8.30 2.20 -23.83
C PHE A 96 -8.43 3.57 -24.53
N ILE A 97 -7.32 4.31 -24.67
CA ILE A 97 -7.35 5.63 -25.34
C ILE A 97 -7.74 5.48 -26.81
N SER A 98 -7.19 4.48 -27.51
CA SER A 98 -7.50 4.20 -28.92
C SER A 98 -8.99 3.89 -29.10
N ALA A 99 -9.52 2.94 -28.32
CA ALA A 99 -10.92 2.55 -28.34
C ALA A 99 -11.87 3.74 -28.10
N MET A 100 -11.60 4.53 -27.07
CA MET A 100 -12.44 5.68 -26.72
C MET A 100 -12.35 6.81 -27.76
N GLY A 101 -11.20 6.98 -28.42
CA GLY A 101 -11.05 7.90 -29.55
C GLY A 101 -11.93 7.50 -30.74
N ASN A 102 -11.93 6.21 -31.10
CA ASN A 102 -12.75 5.66 -32.17
C ASN A 102 -14.25 5.78 -31.85
N LEU A 103 -14.67 5.43 -30.63
CA LEU A 103 -16.07 5.54 -30.19
C LEU A 103 -16.56 6.99 -30.17
N LYS A 104 -15.69 7.94 -29.84
CA LYS A 104 -15.96 9.38 -29.95
C LYS A 104 -16.14 9.81 -31.41
N GLN A 105 -15.31 9.32 -32.32
CA GLN A 105 -15.42 9.64 -33.74
C GLN A 105 -16.75 9.12 -34.33
N ILE A 106 -17.13 7.88 -34.03
CA ILE A 106 -18.41 7.31 -34.45
C ILE A 106 -19.57 8.19 -33.93
N SER A 107 -19.52 8.50 -32.65
CA SER A 107 -20.48 9.38 -31.99
C SER A 107 -20.66 10.73 -32.70
N GLN A 108 -19.57 11.34 -33.16
CA GLN A 108 -19.63 12.58 -33.95
C GLN A 108 -20.23 12.37 -35.34
N MET A 109 -19.86 11.28 -36.02
CA MET A 109 -20.40 10.95 -37.34
C MET A 109 -21.91 10.70 -37.29
N LEU A 110 -22.39 9.96 -36.28
CA LEU A 110 -23.82 9.71 -36.07
C LEU A 110 -24.59 11.01 -35.77
N ASN A 111 -24.02 11.91 -34.98
CA ASN A 111 -24.62 13.21 -34.69
C ASN A 111 -24.76 14.10 -35.94
N GLN A 112 -23.74 14.15 -36.79
CA GLN A 112 -23.80 14.91 -38.06
C GLN A 112 -24.92 14.41 -38.97
N ILE A 113 -25.18 13.10 -38.99
CA ILE A 113 -26.25 12.50 -39.80
C ILE A 113 -27.63 12.82 -39.19
N ALA A 114 -27.74 12.84 -37.87
CA ALA A 114 -28.96 13.20 -37.17
C ALA A 114 -29.31 14.70 -37.29
N GLU A 115 -28.31 15.59 -37.25
CA GLU A 115 -28.48 17.04 -37.47
C GLU A 115 -29.06 17.35 -38.85
N ASN A 116 -28.68 16.59 -39.87
CA ASN A 116 -29.24 16.73 -41.22
C ASN A 116 -30.70 16.23 -41.34
N LYS A 117 -31.26 15.54 -40.33
CA LYS A 117 -32.63 14.99 -40.33
C LYS A 117 -33.57 15.67 -39.33
N ALA A 118 -33.06 16.35 -38.32
CA ALA A 118 -33.86 16.86 -37.20
C ALA A 118 -34.38 18.28 -37.46
N ALA A 119 -35.32 18.43 -38.40
CA ALA A 119 -36.18 19.62 -38.46
C ALA A 119 -37.42 19.51 -37.54
N ASP A 120 -37.77 18.32 -37.03
CA ASP A 120 -39.08 18.12 -36.34
C ASP A 120 -39.07 17.15 -35.13
N ALA A 121 -37.94 16.98 -34.43
CA ALA A 121 -37.91 16.15 -33.21
C ALA A 121 -37.92 16.99 -31.92
N ALA A 122 -38.75 16.60 -30.95
CA ALA A 122 -38.87 17.25 -29.65
C ALA A 122 -37.50 17.45 -28.96
N LEU A 123 -37.30 18.67 -28.45
CA LEU A 123 -36.01 19.17 -27.96
C LEU A 123 -35.40 18.29 -26.83
N PRO A 124 -34.07 18.18 -26.76
CA PRO A 124 -33.38 17.48 -25.67
C PRO A 124 -33.74 18.06 -24.29
N ASP A 125 -33.71 17.24 -23.23
CA ASP A 125 -33.76 17.76 -21.85
C ASP A 125 -32.38 18.35 -21.48
N HIS A 126 -32.08 19.49 -22.10
CA HIS A 126 -30.86 20.26 -21.89
C HIS A 126 -30.62 20.58 -20.41
N SER A 127 -31.69 20.68 -19.62
CA SER A 127 -31.63 20.94 -18.18
C SER A 127 -30.83 19.86 -17.43
N GLN A 128 -31.02 18.58 -17.76
CA GLN A 128 -30.26 17.50 -17.12
C GLN A 128 -28.79 17.49 -17.52
N ILE A 129 -28.49 17.83 -18.78
CA ILE A 129 -27.12 17.90 -19.29
C ILE A 129 -26.37 19.03 -18.59
N ILE A 130 -26.98 20.22 -18.52
CA ILE A 130 -26.41 21.36 -17.83
C ILE A 130 -26.13 21.03 -16.35
N LYS A 131 -27.07 20.39 -15.65
CA LYS A 131 -26.88 19.97 -14.24
C LYS A 131 -25.69 19.03 -14.06
N ARG A 132 -25.43 18.13 -15.02
CA ARG A 132 -24.24 17.27 -15.00
C ARG A 132 -22.95 18.09 -15.13
N TYR A 133 -22.92 19.05 -16.04
CA TYR A 133 -21.77 19.94 -16.19
C TYR A 133 -21.54 20.83 -14.97
N GLU A 134 -22.58 21.25 -14.26
CA GLU A 134 -22.43 21.95 -12.98
C GLU A 134 -21.75 21.09 -11.91
N MET A 135 -22.19 19.84 -11.75
CA MET A 135 -21.56 18.90 -10.82
C MET A 135 -20.09 18.65 -11.18
N ASN A 136 -19.76 18.60 -12.47
CA ASN A 136 -18.39 18.48 -12.97
C ASN A 136 -17.54 19.69 -12.60
N TYR A 137 -18.06 20.88 -12.88
CA TYR A 137 -17.42 22.14 -12.55
C TYR A 137 -17.06 22.19 -11.06
N GLN A 138 -17.97 21.82 -10.17
CA GLN A 138 -17.70 21.76 -8.73
C GLN A 138 -16.56 20.77 -8.37
N LYS A 139 -16.50 19.61 -9.03
CA LYS A 139 -15.41 18.65 -8.82
C LYS A 139 -14.06 19.20 -9.32
N LEU A 140 -14.04 19.84 -10.48
CA LEU A 140 -12.80 20.46 -11.01
C LEU A 140 -12.29 21.54 -10.05
N ARG A 141 -13.18 22.35 -9.47
CA ARG A 141 -12.84 23.34 -8.45
C ARG A 141 -12.23 22.71 -7.20
N GLN A 142 -12.87 21.67 -6.65
CA GLN A 142 -12.32 20.94 -5.50
C GLN A 142 -10.95 20.32 -5.76
N ILE A 143 -10.72 19.81 -6.98
CA ILE A 143 -9.40 19.29 -7.38
C ILE A 143 -8.39 20.42 -7.44
N SER A 144 -8.77 21.56 -8.03
CA SER A 144 -7.94 22.78 -8.08
C SER A 144 -7.48 23.21 -6.69
N ASP A 145 -8.43 23.31 -5.74
CA ASP A 145 -8.16 23.71 -4.36
C ASP A 145 -7.19 22.73 -3.67
N LYS A 146 -7.42 21.42 -3.82
CA LYS A 146 -6.54 20.37 -3.26
C LYS A 146 -5.13 20.40 -3.83
N LEU A 147 -4.99 20.79 -5.10
CA LEU A 147 -3.70 20.91 -5.76
C LEU A 147 -3.02 22.27 -5.51
N GLY A 148 -3.72 23.23 -4.88
CA GLY A 148 -3.26 24.61 -4.78
C GLY A 148 -3.18 25.28 -6.16
N ALA A 149 -3.92 24.79 -7.15
CA ALA A 149 -3.90 25.30 -8.51
C ALA A 149 -4.76 26.58 -8.61
N ASN A 150 -4.14 27.67 -9.07
CA ASN A 150 -4.81 28.96 -9.24
C ASN A 150 -5.50 29.05 -10.61
N ILE A 151 -6.48 28.17 -10.87
CA ILE A 151 -7.26 28.17 -12.11
C ILE A 151 -8.39 29.19 -12.02
N ASP A 152 -8.50 30.06 -13.04
CA ASP A 152 -9.67 30.93 -13.20
C ASP A 152 -10.85 30.15 -13.83
N PHE A 153 -11.95 30.08 -13.08
CA PHE A 153 -13.19 29.42 -13.50
C PHE A 153 -14.25 30.37 -14.03
N SER A 154 -14.00 31.69 -14.08
CA SER A 154 -15.00 32.71 -14.42
C SER A 154 -15.64 32.47 -15.79
N GLU A 155 -14.87 32.04 -16.78
CA GLU A 155 -15.39 31.72 -18.12
C GLU A 155 -16.31 30.49 -18.10
N MET A 156 -15.98 29.45 -17.32
CA MET A 156 -16.82 28.27 -17.18
C MET A 156 -18.13 28.59 -16.46
N GLU A 157 -18.08 29.44 -15.44
CA GLU A 157 -19.29 29.93 -14.74
C GLU A 157 -20.19 30.73 -15.68
N SER A 158 -19.60 31.60 -16.50
CA SER A 158 -20.32 32.37 -17.53
C SER A 158 -21.00 31.46 -18.55
N LEU A 159 -20.28 30.46 -19.07
CA LEU A 159 -20.83 29.50 -20.03
C LEU A 159 -21.96 28.64 -19.44
N LEU A 160 -21.82 28.19 -18.19
CA LEU A 160 -22.88 27.46 -17.47
C LEU A 160 -24.13 28.31 -17.29
N SER A 161 -23.98 29.59 -16.93
CA SER A 161 -25.09 30.55 -16.84
C SER A 161 -25.76 30.77 -18.20
N LEU A 162 -24.96 30.95 -19.26
CA LEU A 162 -25.47 31.11 -20.62
C LEU A 162 -26.27 29.90 -21.09
N ALA A 163 -25.77 28.68 -20.87
CA ALA A 163 -26.47 27.45 -21.22
C ALA A 163 -27.83 27.33 -20.51
N LYS A 164 -27.90 27.69 -19.21
CA LYS A 164 -29.16 27.73 -18.47
C LYS A 164 -30.15 28.73 -19.04
N GLN A 165 -29.69 29.94 -19.34
CA GLN A 165 -30.55 31.00 -19.89
C GLN A 165 -31.10 30.62 -21.26
N ASN A 166 -30.25 30.11 -22.16
CA ASN A 166 -30.66 29.66 -23.48
C ASN A 166 -31.67 28.50 -23.38
N SER A 167 -31.45 27.56 -22.44
CA SER A 167 -32.36 26.44 -22.21
C SER A 167 -33.73 26.90 -21.69
N GLN A 168 -33.75 27.87 -20.76
CA GLN A 168 -34.99 28.44 -20.23
C GLN A 168 -35.80 29.20 -21.30
N ARG A 169 -35.11 29.81 -22.28
CA ARG A 169 -35.73 30.52 -23.40
C ARG A 169 -36.15 29.59 -24.55
N GLY A 170 -35.88 28.28 -24.46
CA GLY A 170 -36.15 27.33 -25.53
C GLY A 170 -35.21 27.46 -26.74
N GLU A 171 -34.10 28.20 -26.61
CA GLU A 171 -33.13 28.41 -27.69
C GLU A 171 -32.20 27.20 -27.80
N SER A 172 -32.71 26.10 -28.38
CA SER A 172 -32.01 24.81 -28.39
C SER A 172 -30.63 24.85 -29.03
N ASP A 173 -30.48 25.50 -30.19
CA ASP A 173 -29.18 25.55 -30.90
C ASP A 173 -28.12 26.33 -30.11
N LYS A 174 -28.51 27.46 -29.51
CA LYS A 174 -27.62 28.23 -28.64
C LYS A 174 -27.30 27.50 -27.34
N THR A 175 -28.26 26.73 -26.82
CA THR A 175 -28.05 25.87 -25.64
C THR A 175 -27.01 24.80 -25.94
N LYS A 176 -27.13 24.14 -27.09
CA LYS A 176 -26.17 23.14 -27.57
C LYS A 176 -24.77 23.75 -27.76
N GLN A 177 -24.67 24.90 -28.42
CA GLN A 177 -23.39 25.60 -28.60
C GLN A 177 -22.73 25.94 -27.27
N ALA A 178 -23.50 26.43 -26.28
CA ALA A 178 -22.97 26.71 -24.94
C ALA A 178 -22.50 25.43 -24.24
N ILE A 179 -23.25 24.32 -24.35
CA ILE A 179 -22.86 23.01 -23.81
C ILE A 179 -21.56 22.51 -24.44
N ASP A 180 -21.39 22.64 -25.76
CA ASP A 180 -20.17 22.23 -26.45
C ASP A 180 -18.95 23.04 -25.97
N GLN A 181 -19.12 24.35 -25.76
CA GLN A 181 -18.07 25.21 -25.20
C GLN A 181 -17.72 24.85 -23.75
N ILE A 182 -18.72 24.54 -22.91
CA ILE A 182 -18.50 24.05 -21.54
C ILE A 182 -17.67 22.77 -21.58
N ALA A 183 -17.99 21.83 -22.47
CA ALA A 183 -17.27 20.58 -22.59
C ALA A 183 -15.79 20.80 -22.98
N LEU A 184 -15.54 21.65 -23.99
CA LEU A 184 -14.18 21.97 -24.43
C LEU A 184 -13.36 22.62 -23.32
N LYS A 185 -13.93 23.62 -22.64
CA LYS A 185 -13.26 24.30 -21.53
C LYS A 185 -13.01 23.35 -20.35
N GLY A 186 -13.95 22.46 -20.06
CA GLY A 186 -13.81 21.48 -18.97
C GLY A 186 -12.64 20.52 -19.21
N ILE A 187 -12.45 20.09 -20.47
CA ILE A 187 -11.30 19.25 -20.87
C ILE A 187 -9.98 20.02 -20.73
N GLN A 188 -9.95 21.29 -21.11
CA GLN A 188 -8.74 22.13 -20.98
C GLN A 188 -8.33 22.27 -19.50
N ILE A 189 -9.28 22.65 -18.63
CA ILE A 189 -9.06 22.76 -17.18
C ILE A 189 -8.56 21.43 -16.61
N TYR A 190 -9.20 20.32 -16.98
CA TYR A 190 -8.78 19.00 -16.52
C TYR A 190 -7.34 18.67 -16.92
N LYS A 191 -6.93 18.94 -18.17
CA LYS A 191 -5.55 18.72 -18.63
C LYS A 191 -4.55 19.56 -17.85
N THR A 192 -4.86 20.83 -17.60
CA THR A 192 -4.02 21.70 -16.77
C THR A 192 -3.87 21.15 -15.35
N LEU A 193 -4.96 20.73 -14.71
CA LEU A 193 -4.92 20.10 -13.38
C LEU A 193 -4.11 18.81 -13.38
N GLN A 194 -4.20 18.01 -14.44
CA GLN A 194 -3.40 16.79 -14.59
C GLN A 194 -1.91 17.11 -14.63
N THR A 195 -1.50 18.08 -15.46
CA THR A 195 -0.09 18.53 -15.54
C THR A 195 0.41 19.04 -14.19
N ILE A 196 -0.34 19.93 -13.53
CA ILE A 196 0.01 20.44 -12.19
C ILE A 196 0.14 19.29 -11.19
N ASN A 197 -0.76 18.30 -11.24
CA ASN A 197 -0.68 17.16 -10.34
C ASN A 197 0.56 16.29 -10.59
N GLU A 198 0.97 16.11 -11.85
CA GLU A 198 2.21 15.42 -12.22
C GLU A 198 3.44 16.18 -11.73
N GLU A 199 3.50 17.50 -11.93
CA GLU A 199 4.56 18.36 -11.41
C GLU A 199 4.60 18.33 -9.87
N ASN A 200 3.45 18.35 -9.21
CA ASN A 200 3.36 18.24 -7.75
C ASN A 200 3.78 16.87 -7.20
N LYS A 201 3.93 15.82 -8.03
CA LYS A 201 4.42 14.51 -7.55
C LYS A 201 5.83 14.61 -7.00
N ILE A 202 6.73 15.36 -7.67
CA ILE A 202 8.10 15.48 -7.18
C ILE A 202 8.14 16.32 -5.89
N ILE A 203 7.36 17.40 -5.82
CA ILE A 203 7.27 18.25 -4.62
C ILE A 203 6.78 17.43 -3.41
N ARG A 204 5.71 16.64 -3.58
CA ARG A 204 5.21 15.75 -2.51
C ARG A 204 6.22 14.68 -2.12
N ALA A 205 6.95 14.13 -3.09
CA ALA A 205 8.01 13.16 -2.80
C ALA A 205 9.18 13.80 -2.05
N GLN A 206 9.55 15.06 -2.38
CA GLN A 206 10.57 15.82 -1.66
C GLN A 206 10.13 16.12 -0.22
N ALA A 207 8.88 16.55 0.00
CA ALA A 207 8.35 16.74 1.35
C ALA A 207 8.33 15.43 2.16
N LEU A 208 8.09 14.28 1.52
CA LEU A 208 8.22 12.98 2.15
C LEU A 208 9.69 12.65 2.47
N ALA A 209 10.60 12.94 1.55
CA ALA A 209 12.04 12.75 1.73
C ALA A 209 12.55 13.53 2.96
N GLU A 210 12.12 14.77 3.15
CA GLU A 210 12.45 15.60 4.33
C GLU A 210 12.05 14.90 5.64
N ARG A 211 10.82 14.37 5.73
CA ARG A 211 10.37 13.60 6.91
C ARG A 211 11.24 12.36 7.16
N TYR A 212 11.72 11.73 6.10
CA TYR A 212 12.62 10.58 6.21
C TYR A 212 14.03 10.98 6.61
N VAL A 213 14.50 12.20 6.30
CA VAL A 213 15.77 12.72 6.82
C VAL A 213 15.71 12.83 8.35
N ASP A 214 14.62 13.34 8.91
CA ASP A 214 14.42 13.40 10.37
C ASP A 214 14.38 11.99 10.99
N ARG A 215 13.70 11.06 10.31
CA ARG A 215 13.67 9.66 10.72
C ARG A 215 15.06 9.03 10.70
N ILE A 216 15.84 9.27 9.65
CA ILE A 216 17.22 8.78 9.53
C ILE A 216 18.08 9.32 10.68
N ASN A 217 18.01 10.61 11.00
CA ASN A 217 18.74 11.19 12.13
C ASN A 217 18.41 10.46 13.44
N SER A 218 17.13 10.17 13.68
CA SER A 218 16.69 9.42 14.85
C SER A 218 17.22 7.98 14.86
N LEU A 219 17.26 7.32 13.70
CA LEU A 219 17.79 5.96 13.55
C LEU A 219 19.30 5.90 13.73
N ILE A 220 20.02 6.94 13.29
CA ILE A 220 21.47 7.05 13.51
C ILE A 220 21.78 7.08 15.01
N VAL A 221 21.03 7.86 15.79
CA VAL A 221 21.19 7.90 17.25
C VAL A 221 20.92 6.53 17.87
N GLN A 222 19.84 5.84 17.45
CA GLN A 222 19.53 4.49 17.93
C GLN A 222 20.65 3.50 17.58
N ALA A 223 21.10 3.48 16.32
CA ALA A 223 22.16 2.60 15.86
C ALA A 223 23.49 2.84 16.61
N LYS A 224 23.87 4.11 16.84
CA LYS A 224 25.04 4.46 17.66
C LYS A 224 24.92 3.94 19.09
N THR A 225 23.75 4.12 19.70
CA THR A 225 23.48 3.67 21.08
C THR A 225 23.57 2.14 21.19
N SER A 226 23.12 1.43 20.16
CA SER A 226 23.20 -0.03 20.07
C SER A 226 24.54 -0.57 19.54
N GLY A 227 25.54 0.28 19.27
CA GLY A 227 26.85 -0.13 18.72
C GLY A 227 26.81 -0.62 17.26
N LEU A 228 25.73 -0.36 16.53
CA LEU A 228 25.49 -0.81 15.15
C LEU A 228 26.12 0.14 14.12
N LEU A 229 27.45 0.27 14.12
CA LEU A 229 28.18 1.26 13.31
C LEU A 229 27.99 1.08 11.80
N ASP A 230 27.88 -0.15 11.29
CA ASP A 230 27.62 -0.41 9.86
C ASP A 230 26.26 0.17 9.41
N TYR A 231 25.26 0.14 10.29
CA TYR A 231 23.96 0.75 10.02
C TYR A 231 24.01 2.27 10.07
N VAL A 232 24.87 2.85 10.92
CA VAL A 232 25.11 4.30 10.94
C VAL A 232 25.66 4.77 9.59
N GLU A 233 26.68 4.10 9.05
CA GLU A 233 27.25 4.44 7.75
C GLU A 233 26.22 4.33 6.61
N LYS A 234 25.46 3.22 6.58
CA LYS A 234 24.38 3.02 5.60
C LYS A 234 23.32 4.13 5.68
N LEU A 235 22.96 4.56 6.89
CA LEU A 235 21.98 5.62 7.12
C LEU A 235 22.49 6.99 6.65
N GLU A 236 23.74 7.35 6.95
CA GLU A 236 24.34 8.62 6.50
C GLU A 236 24.49 8.67 4.96
N ASN A 237 24.89 7.56 4.35
CA ASN A 237 24.93 7.43 2.88
C ASN A 237 23.53 7.57 2.27
N THR A 238 22.53 6.87 2.83
CA THR A 238 21.14 6.95 2.36
C THR A 238 20.57 8.35 2.53
N LYS A 239 20.89 9.05 3.63
CA LYS A 239 20.51 10.46 3.85
C LYS A 239 21.05 11.38 2.76
N THR A 240 22.33 11.25 2.43
CA THR A 240 22.97 12.04 1.37
C THR A 240 22.28 11.79 0.02
N GLN A 241 22.04 10.52 -0.33
CA GLN A 241 21.34 10.16 -1.56
C GLN A 241 19.88 10.63 -1.58
N LEU A 242 19.19 10.60 -0.45
CA LEU A 242 17.80 11.03 -0.32
C LEU A 242 17.67 12.54 -0.52
N VAL A 243 18.56 13.34 0.07
CA VAL A 243 18.60 14.81 -0.10
C VAL A 243 18.96 15.20 -1.54
N SER A 244 19.84 14.44 -2.20
CA SER A 244 20.22 14.71 -3.59
C SER A 244 19.25 14.15 -4.63
N SER A 245 18.19 13.43 -4.21
CA SER A 245 17.27 12.77 -5.14
C SER A 245 16.37 13.77 -5.85
N ASN A 246 16.31 13.69 -7.19
CA ASN A 246 15.50 14.59 -8.02
C ASN A 246 14.35 13.87 -8.74
N SER A 247 14.12 12.60 -8.42
CA SER A 247 13.03 11.80 -8.97
C SER A 247 12.30 11.01 -7.89
N THR A 248 11.01 10.77 -8.11
CA THR A 248 10.16 9.98 -7.20
C THR A 248 10.66 8.55 -7.03
N SER A 249 11.27 7.97 -8.07
CA SER A 249 11.83 6.60 -8.04
C SER A 249 13.05 6.50 -7.12
N GLN A 250 13.98 7.47 -7.22
CA GLN A 250 15.14 7.54 -6.32
C GLN A 250 14.71 7.75 -4.86
N ILE A 251 13.77 8.68 -4.63
CA ILE A 251 13.22 8.93 -3.30
C ILE A 251 12.57 7.66 -2.73
N SER A 252 11.73 6.97 -3.51
CA SER A 252 11.08 5.73 -3.08
C SER A 252 12.09 4.63 -2.76
N LYS A 253 13.11 4.45 -3.59
CA LYS A 253 14.18 3.48 -3.37
C LYS A 253 14.91 3.75 -2.04
N ASN A 254 15.31 4.99 -1.80
CA ASN A 254 16.04 5.37 -0.58
C ASN A 254 15.15 5.22 0.65
N ILE A 255 13.86 5.58 0.58
CA ILE A 255 12.90 5.34 1.66
C ILE A 255 12.79 3.85 2.00
N ARG A 256 12.73 2.95 1.01
CA ARG A 256 12.70 1.49 1.27
C ARG A 256 13.94 1.03 2.02
N ILE A 257 15.12 1.53 1.65
CA ILE A 257 16.37 1.22 2.35
C ILE A 257 16.28 1.64 3.82
N VAL A 258 15.76 2.85 4.11
CA VAL A 258 15.55 3.31 5.50
C VAL A 258 14.58 2.41 6.26
N ILE A 259 13.48 1.98 5.64
CA ILE A 259 12.50 1.08 6.26
C ILE A 259 13.15 -0.27 6.59
N THR A 260 13.91 -0.85 5.65
CA THR A 260 14.64 -2.11 5.89
C THR A 260 15.61 -1.96 7.05
N ILE A 261 16.45 -0.93 7.04
CA ILE A 261 17.40 -0.67 8.14
C ILE A 261 16.67 -0.51 9.48
N HIS A 262 15.54 0.21 9.50
CA HIS A 262 14.76 0.38 10.73
C HIS A 262 14.26 -0.96 11.28
N ASN A 263 13.76 -1.84 10.42
CA ASN A 263 13.28 -3.15 10.82
C ASN A 263 14.42 -4.03 11.35
N ASP A 264 15.58 -4.03 10.68
CA ASP A 264 16.75 -4.78 11.14
C ASP A 264 17.21 -4.32 12.54
N ILE A 265 17.35 -3.01 12.76
CA ILE A 265 17.73 -2.44 14.06
C ILE A 265 16.72 -2.87 15.14
N LYS A 266 15.43 -2.89 14.81
CA LYS A 266 14.37 -3.30 15.74
C LYS A 266 14.47 -4.78 16.10
N GLU A 267 14.72 -5.66 15.14
CA GLU A 267 14.93 -7.09 15.40
C GLU A 267 16.19 -7.34 16.24
N ILE A 268 17.31 -6.72 15.89
CA ILE A 268 18.56 -6.88 16.64
C ILE A 268 18.38 -6.46 18.11
N ASN A 269 17.78 -5.29 18.34
CA ASN A 269 17.53 -4.82 19.70
C ASN A 269 16.57 -5.74 20.47
N LYS A 270 15.58 -6.34 19.80
CA LYS A 270 14.68 -7.32 20.42
C LYS A 270 15.44 -8.59 20.84
N ASN A 271 16.25 -9.14 19.94
CA ASN A 271 17.02 -10.36 20.22
C ASN A 271 18.04 -10.14 21.35
N ASN A 272 18.68 -8.96 21.39
CA ASN A 272 19.61 -8.61 22.46
C ASN A 272 18.91 -8.55 23.83
N LEU A 273 17.69 -8.02 23.91
CA LEU A 273 16.91 -7.99 25.15
C LEU A 273 16.54 -9.39 25.63
N GLU A 274 16.08 -10.26 24.72
CA GLU A 274 15.78 -11.67 25.04
C GLU A 274 17.03 -12.40 25.54
N GLN A 275 18.19 -12.15 24.93
CA GLN A 275 19.45 -12.76 25.35
C GLN A 275 19.90 -12.28 26.74
N ILE A 276 19.80 -10.98 27.04
CA ILE A 276 20.09 -10.43 28.37
C ILE A 276 19.19 -11.06 29.43
N GLU A 277 17.89 -11.23 29.14
CA GLU A 277 16.95 -11.86 30.07
C GLU A 277 17.32 -13.32 30.35
N VAL A 278 17.70 -14.08 29.32
CA VAL A 278 18.17 -15.46 29.47
C VAL A 278 19.46 -15.52 30.30
N ASP A 279 20.43 -14.64 30.02
CA ASP A 279 21.71 -14.62 30.73
C ASP A 279 21.53 -14.22 32.22
N ASP A 280 20.62 -13.30 32.54
CA ASP A 280 20.33 -12.90 33.92
C ASP A 280 19.62 -14.02 34.71
N ILE A 281 18.68 -14.73 34.07
CA ILE A 281 18.06 -15.93 34.65
C ILE A 281 19.11 -17.00 34.94
N ARG A 282 20.02 -17.27 33.99
CA ARG A 282 21.10 -18.25 34.17
C ARG A 282 22.04 -17.84 35.29
N LEU A 283 22.44 -16.57 35.37
CA LEU A 283 23.30 -16.06 36.44
C LEU A 283 22.66 -16.26 37.82
N SER A 284 21.39 -15.90 37.96
CA SER A 284 20.61 -16.08 39.19
C SER A 284 20.51 -17.56 39.61
N GLN A 285 20.27 -18.45 38.65
CA GLN A 285 20.25 -19.90 38.89
C GLN A 285 21.61 -20.43 39.37
N THR A 286 22.71 -20.05 38.71
CA THR A 286 24.07 -20.46 39.10
C THR A 286 24.43 -19.97 40.51
N GLN A 287 24.04 -18.75 40.88
CA GLN A 287 24.24 -18.23 42.23
C GLN A 287 23.48 -19.05 43.29
N ARG A 288 22.20 -19.38 43.01
CA ARG A 288 21.38 -20.22 43.90
C ARG A 288 22.02 -21.60 44.14
N ILE A 289 22.38 -22.29 43.06
CA ILE A 289 23.00 -23.63 43.10
C ILE A 289 24.32 -23.59 43.87
N THR A 290 25.13 -22.56 43.65
CA THR A 290 26.42 -22.40 44.32
C THR A 290 26.24 -22.22 45.84
N SER A 291 25.24 -21.45 46.27
CA SER A 291 24.91 -21.30 47.70
C SER A 291 24.48 -22.63 48.33
N GLU A 292 23.64 -23.40 47.64
CA GLU A 292 23.14 -24.70 48.12
C GLU A 292 24.28 -25.73 48.23
N LEU A 293 25.15 -25.81 47.23
CA LEU A 293 26.35 -26.67 47.27
C LEU A 293 27.29 -26.29 48.40
N ASN A 294 27.45 -25.00 48.73
CA ASN A 294 28.29 -24.57 49.85
C ASN A 294 27.73 -25.02 51.20
N GLN A 295 26.40 -25.00 51.36
CA GLN A 295 25.73 -25.52 52.55
C GLN A 295 25.93 -27.04 52.69
N LEU A 296 25.73 -27.78 51.59
CA LEU A 296 25.92 -29.23 51.57
C LEU A 296 27.38 -29.63 51.78
N ASP A 297 28.34 -28.91 51.21
CA ASP A 297 29.78 -29.10 51.42
C ASP A 297 30.17 -28.88 52.89
N THR A 298 29.64 -27.83 53.51
CA THR A 298 29.85 -27.55 54.94
C THR A 298 29.28 -28.67 55.80
N ARG A 299 28.04 -29.10 55.53
CA ARG A 299 27.40 -30.22 56.22
C ARG A 299 28.19 -31.52 56.06
N ALA A 300 28.63 -31.84 54.84
CA ALA A 300 29.42 -33.02 54.55
C ALA A 300 30.76 -33.02 55.30
N LYS A 301 31.48 -31.88 55.34
CA LYS A 301 32.75 -31.74 56.06
C LYS A 301 32.60 -31.90 57.57
N LEU A 302 31.53 -31.38 58.17
CA LEU A 302 31.23 -31.59 59.59
C LEU A 302 30.97 -33.08 59.86
N LEU A 303 30.07 -33.69 59.08
CA LEU A 303 29.71 -35.09 59.22
C LEU A 303 30.87 -36.05 58.97
N HIS A 304 31.82 -35.67 58.13
CA HIS A 304 33.05 -36.43 57.88
C HIS A 304 33.87 -36.62 59.16
N SER A 305 33.88 -35.63 60.06
CA SER A 305 34.56 -35.73 61.35
C SER A 305 33.86 -36.73 62.27
N ASP A 306 32.52 -36.68 62.31
CA ASP A 306 31.71 -37.53 63.18
C ASP A 306 31.64 -38.99 62.69
N ALA A 307 31.83 -39.20 61.39
CA ALA A 307 31.78 -40.51 60.74
C ALA A 307 33.08 -41.33 60.85
N GLN A 308 34.14 -40.81 61.49
CA GLN A 308 35.48 -41.44 61.52
C GLN A 308 35.49 -42.86 62.09
N GLU A 309 34.56 -43.17 62.99
CA GLU A 309 34.46 -44.49 63.63
C GLU A 309 33.61 -45.50 62.83
N SER A 310 32.99 -45.07 61.73
CA SER A 310 32.14 -45.92 60.88
C SER A 310 32.52 -45.83 59.40
N ASN A 311 33.21 -46.85 58.90
CA ASN A 311 33.56 -46.99 57.49
C ASN A 311 32.36 -46.84 56.53
N LYS A 312 31.16 -47.24 56.97
CA LYS A 312 29.94 -47.14 56.17
C LYS A 312 29.42 -45.70 56.08
N ALA A 313 29.45 -44.96 57.20
CA ALA A 313 29.09 -43.54 57.20
C ALA A 313 30.11 -42.73 56.37
N LEU A 314 31.40 -43.00 56.57
CA LEU A 314 32.49 -42.33 55.86
C LEU A 314 32.35 -42.49 54.33
N TYR A 315 32.07 -43.70 53.84
CA TYR A 315 31.83 -43.96 52.42
C TYR A 315 30.73 -43.06 51.82
N TYR A 316 29.62 -42.87 52.53
CA TYR A 316 28.52 -42.04 52.01
C TYR A 316 28.90 -40.56 51.99
N VAL A 317 29.64 -40.06 52.99
CA VAL A 317 30.11 -38.68 53.04
C VAL A 317 31.13 -38.38 51.94
N GLU A 318 32.12 -39.25 51.74
CA GLU A 318 33.12 -39.09 50.67
C GLU A 318 32.46 -39.10 49.28
N LYS A 319 31.47 -39.96 49.08
CA LYS A 319 30.70 -40.00 47.83
C LYS A 319 29.89 -38.73 47.62
N ALA A 320 29.31 -38.17 48.68
CA ALA A 320 28.59 -36.89 48.62
C ALA A 320 29.53 -35.75 48.22
N LEU A 321 30.72 -35.66 48.83
CA LEU A 321 31.76 -34.67 48.50
C LEU A 321 32.22 -34.78 47.05
N ALA A 322 32.47 -36.00 46.56
CA ALA A 322 32.85 -36.21 45.16
C ALA A 322 31.76 -35.75 44.16
N ILE A 323 30.48 -35.92 44.51
CA ILE A 323 29.37 -35.42 43.70
C ILE A 323 29.31 -33.89 43.77
N ILE A 324 29.47 -33.28 44.95
CA ILE A 324 29.53 -31.81 45.12
C ILE A 324 30.60 -31.21 44.21
N ASP A 325 31.82 -31.75 44.23
CA ASP A 325 32.92 -31.28 43.38
C ASP A 325 32.64 -31.47 41.89
N ASN A 326 31.99 -32.58 41.52
CA ASN A 326 31.55 -32.79 40.15
C ASN A 326 30.53 -31.73 39.70
N VAL A 327 29.52 -31.42 40.53
CA VAL A 327 28.51 -30.41 40.19
C VAL A 327 29.14 -29.02 40.10
N ARG A 328 30.04 -28.64 41.03
CA ARG A 328 30.76 -27.36 40.99
C ARG A 328 31.54 -27.17 39.68
N ASN A 329 32.18 -28.24 39.20
CA ASN A 329 32.94 -28.20 37.95
C ASN A 329 32.07 -28.26 36.69
N ASN A 330 30.75 -28.48 36.81
CA ASN A 330 29.84 -28.66 35.69
C ASN A 330 28.53 -27.88 35.87
N LEU A 331 28.60 -26.64 36.39
CA LEU A 331 27.45 -25.77 36.63
C LEU A 331 26.67 -25.40 35.35
N ASP A 332 27.27 -25.58 34.18
CA ASP A 332 26.60 -25.41 32.86
C ASP A 332 25.73 -26.61 32.45
N SER A 333 25.67 -27.67 33.26
CA SER A 333 24.81 -28.83 32.99
C SER A 333 23.31 -28.48 33.06
N PRO A 334 22.43 -29.27 32.40
CA PRO A 334 20.98 -29.07 32.52
C PRO A 334 20.51 -29.05 33.98
N GLU A 335 19.65 -28.10 34.34
CA GLU A 335 19.17 -27.88 35.72
C GLU A 335 18.56 -29.16 36.32
N SER A 336 17.85 -29.95 35.52
CA SER A 336 17.28 -31.24 35.95
C SER A 336 18.33 -32.24 36.44
N LYS A 337 19.51 -32.25 35.82
CA LYS A 337 20.64 -33.11 36.19
C LYS A 337 21.32 -32.60 37.46
N ILE A 338 21.50 -31.28 37.56
CA ILE A 338 22.07 -30.65 38.76
C ILE A 338 21.17 -30.91 39.97
N ASN A 339 19.86 -30.69 39.84
CA ASN A 339 18.89 -30.94 40.91
C ASN A 339 18.82 -32.43 41.31
N ALA A 340 19.00 -33.35 40.36
CA ALA A 340 19.08 -34.78 40.68
C ALA A 340 20.32 -35.10 41.52
N ASN A 341 21.47 -34.51 41.19
CA ASN A 341 22.72 -34.67 41.94
C ASN A 341 22.62 -34.05 43.34
N ILE A 342 22.01 -32.86 43.48
CA ILE A 342 21.75 -32.23 44.79
C ILE A 342 20.92 -33.15 45.69
N LYS A 343 19.79 -33.68 45.18
CA LYS A 343 18.97 -34.66 45.92
C LYS A 343 19.73 -35.93 46.28
N GLN A 344 20.66 -36.35 45.42
CA GLN A 344 21.51 -37.50 45.71
C GLN A 344 22.50 -37.21 46.83
N ILE A 345 23.12 -36.02 46.84
CA ILE A 345 24.00 -35.55 47.91
C ILE A 345 23.23 -35.56 49.24
N GLU A 346 22.04 -34.96 49.29
CA GLU A 346 21.20 -34.91 50.49
C GLU A 346 20.92 -36.31 51.05
N ARG A 347 20.47 -37.25 50.21
CA ARG A 347 20.20 -38.64 50.63
C ARG A 347 21.43 -39.35 51.17
N LEU A 348 22.60 -39.10 50.59
CA LEU A 348 23.86 -39.69 51.05
C LEU A 348 24.24 -39.14 52.44
N LEU A 349 24.09 -37.83 52.64
CA LEU A 349 24.35 -37.18 53.92
C LEU A 349 23.37 -37.63 55.01
N GLU A 350 22.07 -37.73 54.70
CA GLU A 350 21.06 -38.27 55.62
C GLU A 350 21.35 -39.72 56.03
N ALA A 351 21.75 -40.57 55.07
CA ALA A 351 22.12 -41.95 55.36
C ALA A 351 23.35 -42.04 56.27
N ALA A 352 24.36 -41.18 56.06
CA ALA A 352 25.53 -41.09 56.91
C ALA A 352 25.18 -40.60 58.33
N GLU A 353 24.39 -39.54 58.46
CA GLU A 353 23.92 -39.00 59.75
C GLU A 353 23.20 -40.05 60.58
N LYS A 354 22.28 -40.79 59.96
CA LYS A 354 21.55 -41.85 60.65
C LYS A 354 22.48 -42.93 61.20
N ILE A 355 23.49 -43.33 60.44
CA ILE A 355 24.48 -44.33 60.87
C ILE A 355 25.30 -43.81 62.04
N VAL A 356 25.75 -42.55 61.98
CA VAL A 356 26.51 -41.91 63.07
C VAL A 356 25.67 -41.86 64.34
N GLN A 357 24.40 -41.44 64.24
CA GLN A 357 23.48 -41.35 65.38
C GLN A 357 23.13 -42.72 65.99
N GLU A 358 23.04 -43.78 65.18
CA GLU A 358 22.81 -45.15 65.67
C GLU A 358 24.06 -45.80 66.27
N SER A 359 25.24 -45.20 66.06
CA SER A 359 26.53 -45.68 66.57
C SER A 359 26.97 -44.96 67.86
N THR A 360 26.22 -43.93 68.28
CA THR A 360 26.43 -43.17 69.52
C THR A 360 25.45 -43.65 70.58
#